data_AF-A0A3Q7ISY7-F1
#
_entry.id   AF-A0A3Q7ISY7-F1
#
_cell.length_a   1.000
_cell.length_b   1.000
_cell.length_c   1.000
_cell.angle_alpha   90.00
_cell.angle_beta   90.00
_cell.angle_gamma   90.00
#
_symmetry.space_group_name_H-M   'P 1'
#
loop_
_entity.id
_entity.type
_entity.pdbx_description
1 polymer ?
#
loop_
_entity_poly.entity_id
_entity_poly.type
_entity_poly.pdbx_seq_one_letter_code
_entity_poly.pdbx_strand_id
1 'polypeptide(L)'
;MIPLKNSATRSSCSIPSLFISLSLLCILPISLFFFRSSPTQLSLNPQINLQTSPNSIKVYVANLPRSLNYGLLENYWDLDSDSRIGSEVDNQIRKTHVGKSSKNSLPYPENPIIKQYSAEYWILGDLMTPEKLKLGSFAKRVFTAEEADVIFVPFFEERGE
;
A
#
# COMPACT_ATOMS: atom_id res chain seq x y z
N MET A 1 59.85 -54.85 15.63
CA MET A 1 59.17 -53.66 16.18
C MET A 1 59.12 -52.62 15.08
N ILE A 2 57.97 -52.44 14.42
CA ILE A 2 57.79 -51.55 13.26
C ILE A 2 57.00 -50.32 13.74
N PRO A 3 57.40 -49.08 13.43
CA PRO A 3 56.64 -47.90 13.83
C PRO A 3 55.45 -47.71 12.89
N LEU A 4 54.25 -47.59 13.46
CA LEU A 4 53.02 -47.27 12.72
C LEU A 4 53.00 -45.77 12.43
N LYS A 5 53.11 -45.40 11.15
CA LYS A 5 53.10 -44.00 10.69
C LYS A 5 51.65 -43.55 10.51
N ASN A 6 51.14 -42.77 11.46
CA ASN A 6 49.82 -42.14 11.36
C ASN A 6 49.88 -40.97 10.36
N SER A 7 49.27 -41.15 9.19
CA SER A 7 49.02 -40.07 8.23
C SER A 7 47.79 -39.28 8.68
N ALA A 8 48.02 -38.14 9.34
CA ALA A 8 46.99 -37.14 9.55
C ALA A 8 46.68 -36.44 8.20
N THR A 9 45.50 -36.70 7.64
CA THR A 9 44.96 -35.99 6.48
C THR A 9 44.65 -34.54 6.90
N ARG A 10 45.59 -33.62 6.66
CA ARG A 10 45.32 -32.18 6.79
C ARG A 10 44.42 -31.76 5.61
N SER A 11 43.14 -31.56 5.90
CA SER A 11 42.22 -30.89 5.00
C SER A 11 42.66 -29.43 4.84
N SER A 12 43.29 -29.11 3.71
CA SER A 12 43.67 -27.75 3.35
C SER A 12 42.48 -27.06 2.68
N CYS A 13 41.53 -26.60 3.49
CA CYS A 13 40.50 -25.68 3.05
C CYS A 13 41.14 -24.29 2.92
N SER A 14 41.34 -23.81 1.69
CA SER A 14 41.91 -22.48 1.47
C SER A 14 40.85 -21.43 1.75
N ILE A 15 41.26 -20.27 2.28
CA ILE A 15 40.37 -19.15 2.59
C ILE A 15 39.47 -18.80 1.37
N PRO A 16 39.97 -18.78 0.11
CA PRO A 16 39.12 -18.61 -1.07
C PRO A 16 38.05 -19.70 -1.24
N SER A 17 38.36 -20.98 -0.95
CA SER A 17 37.38 -22.06 -1.05
C SER A 17 36.26 -21.95 -0.02
N LEU A 18 36.53 -21.38 1.17
CA LEU A 18 35.51 -21.07 2.18
C LEU A 18 34.60 -19.93 1.71
N PHE A 19 35.16 -18.89 1.09
CA PHE A 19 34.34 -17.81 0.53
C PHE A 19 33.47 -18.27 -0.62
N ILE A 20 33.99 -19.14 -1.50
CA ILE A 20 33.22 -19.73 -2.59
C ILE A 20 32.10 -20.64 -2.05
N SER A 21 32.40 -21.49 -1.07
CA SER A 21 31.39 -22.38 -0.49
C SER A 21 30.30 -21.60 0.27
N LEU A 22 30.67 -20.55 1.01
CA LEU A 22 29.73 -19.67 1.68
C LEU A 22 28.85 -18.90 0.69
N SER A 23 29.44 -18.41 -0.41
CA SER A 23 28.69 -17.72 -1.47
C SER A 23 27.66 -18.65 -2.12
N LEU A 24 28.05 -19.89 -2.46
CA LEU A 24 27.14 -20.89 -3.00
C LEU A 24 26.04 -21.28 -2.00
N LEU A 25 26.37 -21.39 -0.72
CA LEU A 25 25.41 -21.65 0.35
C LEU A 25 24.40 -20.51 0.51
N CYS A 26 24.78 -19.26 0.27
CA CYS A 26 23.88 -18.11 0.30
C CYS A 26 23.02 -17.99 -0.98
N ILE A 27 23.55 -18.33 -2.15
CA ILE A 27 22.81 -18.20 -3.43
C ILE A 27 21.66 -19.21 -3.52
N LEU A 28 21.83 -20.43 -3.01
CA LEU A 28 20.82 -21.49 -3.07
C LEU A 28 19.48 -21.14 -2.37
N PRO A 29 19.43 -20.65 -1.11
CA PRO A 29 18.19 -20.24 -0.48
C PRO A 29 17.59 -18.98 -1.12
N ILE A 30 18.43 -18.07 -1.64
CA ILE A 30 17.98 -16.85 -2.33
C ILE A 30 17.29 -17.22 -3.65
N SER A 31 17.85 -18.13 -4.44
CA SER A 31 17.21 -18.58 -5.68
C SER A 31 15.91 -19.32 -5.39
N LEU A 32 15.87 -20.17 -4.36
CA LEU A 32 14.63 -20.83 -3.91
C LEU A 32 13.59 -19.83 -3.40
N PHE A 33 14.01 -18.73 -2.75
CA PHE A 33 13.10 -17.65 -2.37
C PHE A 33 12.48 -16.99 -3.59
N PHE A 34 13.26 -16.66 -4.63
CA PHE A 34 12.72 -16.07 -5.86
C PHE A 34 11.88 -17.05 -6.69
N PHE A 35 12.24 -18.34 -6.74
CA PHE A 35 11.43 -19.38 -7.41
C PHE A 35 10.13 -19.69 -6.66
N ARG A 36 10.15 -19.67 -5.32
CA ARG A 36 8.96 -19.85 -4.47
C ARG A 36 8.10 -18.58 -4.39
N SER A 37 8.71 -17.42 -4.63
CA SER A 37 8.04 -16.15 -4.94
C SER A 37 7.54 -16.14 -6.39
N SER A 38 6.96 -17.25 -6.85
CA SER A 38 5.84 -17.05 -7.77
C SER A 38 4.86 -16.19 -6.99
N PRO A 39 4.43 -15.01 -7.48
CA PRO A 39 3.31 -14.36 -6.86
C PRO A 39 2.26 -15.46 -6.82
N THR A 40 1.87 -15.90 -5.62
CA THR A 40 0.60 -16.56 -5.52
C THR A 40 -0.30 -15.45 -6.00
N GLN A 41 -0.70 -15.51 -7.28
CA GLN A 41 -1.97 -14.98 -7.65
C GLN A 41 -2.87 -15.75 -6.73
N LEU A 42 -3.11 -15.17 -5.55
CA LEU A 42 -4.44 -15.09 -5.01
C LEU A 42 -5.23 -14.59 -6.21
N SER A 43 -5.64 -15.54 -7.05
CA SER A 43 -6.95 -15.55 -7.61
C SER A 43 -7.85 -15.63 -6.37
N LEU A 44 -7.92 -14.52 -5.62
CA LEU A 44 -9.16 -13.83 -5.43
C LEU A 44 -9.74 -13.81 -6.83
N ASN A 45 -10.38 -14.90 -7.23
CA ASN A 45 -11.31 -14.87 -8.31
C ASN A 45 -12.28 -13.81 -7.81
N PRO A 46 -12.26 -12.58 -8.33
CA PRO A 46 -13.36 -11.72 -8.11
C PRO A 46 -14.36 -12.29 -9.11
N GLN A 47 -14.95 -13.44 -8.76
CA GLN A 47 -16.40 -13.46 -8.78
C GLN A 47 -16.84 -12.42 -7.73
N ILE A 48 -16.52 -11.14 -7.99
CA ILE A 48 -17.49 -10.06 -7.95
C ILE A 48 -18.49 -10.50 -9.00
N ASN A 49 -19.29 -11.49 -8.61
CA ASN A 49 -20.61 -11.59 -9.08
C ASN A 49 -21.16 -10.22 -8.72
N LEU A 50 -21.19 -9.31 -9.69
CA LEU A 50 -21.82 -8.00 -9.59
C LEU A 50 -23.35 -8.18 -9.48
N GLN A 51 -23.80 -9.31 -8.93
CA GLN A 51 -24.98 -9.40 -8.13
C GLN A 51 -24.75 -8.44 -6.97
N THR A 52 -25.46 -7.32 -7.01
CA THR A 52 -25.84 -6.56 -5.82
C THR A 52 -25.97 -7.51 -4.64
N SER A 53 -24.94 -7.58 -3.79
CA SER A 53 -25.03 -8.33 -2.55
C SER A 53 -26.22 -7.72 -1.81
N PRO A 54 -27.23 -8.52 -1.41
CA PRO A 54 -28.33 -8.00 -0.60
C PRO A 54 -27.84 -7.43 0.75
N ASN A 55 -26.56 -7.64 1.09
CA ASN A 55 -25.93 -7.24 2.34
C ASN A 55 -24.76 -6.28 2.09
N SER A 56 -24.99 -5.09 1.54
CA SER A 56 -24.00 -4.01 1.62
C SER A 56 -23.85 -3.57 3.07
N ILE A 57 -22.62 -3.45 3.58
CA ILE A 57 -22.40 -2.91 4.92
C ILE A 57 -22.85 -1.45 4.94
N LYS A 58 -23.72 -1.08 5.88
CA LYS A 58 -24.16 0.30 6.10
C LYS A 58 -23.11 1.03 6.94
N VAL A 59 -22.54 2.09 6.37
CA VAL A 59 -21.46 2.84 6.98
C VAL A 59 -21.93 4.27 7.26
N TYR A 60 -21.90 4.67 8.52
CA TYR A 60 -22.03 6.08 8.88
C TYR A 60 -20.63 6.72 8.84
N VAL A 61 -20.50 7.81 8.10
CA VAL A 61 -19.24 8.58 8.08
C VAL A 61 -19.35 9.69 9.12
N ALA A 62 -18.47 9.65 10.12
CA ALA A 62 -18.44 10.65 11.16
C ALA A 62 -18.16 12.05 10.58
N ASN A 63 -18.89 13.04 11.07
CA ASN A 63 -18.68 14.42 10.68
C ASN A 63 -17.43 14.97 11.38
N LEU A 64 -16.32 15.02 10.66
CA LEU A 64 -15.05 15.54 11.16
C LEU A 64 -14.70 16.86 10.44
N PRO A 65 -14.10 17.85 11.14
CA PRO A 65 -13.59 19.05 10.48
C PRO A 65 -12.74 18.72 9.25
N ARG A 66 -12.92 19.48 8.17
CA ARG A 66 -12.25 19.24 6.89
C ARG A 66 -10.73 19.18 7.01
N SER A 67 -10.17 19.98 7.91
CA SER A 67 -8.73 20.04 8.22
C SER A 67 -8.15 18.71 8.72
N LEU A 68 -8.99 17.78 9.17
CA LEU A 68 -8.57 16.45 9.66
C LEU A 68 -8.89 15.34 8.64
N ASN A 69 -9.50 15.68 7.50
CA ASN A 69 -9.78 14.76 6.40
C ASN A 69 -9.23 15.31 5.06
N TYR A 70 -10.09 15.57 4.07
CA TYR A 70 -9.77 16.07 2.74
C TYR A 70 -8.94 17.36 2.72
N GLY A 71 -8.97 18.16 3.78
CA GLY A 71 -8.15 19.37 3.89
C GLY A 71 -6.65 19.08 3.77
N LEU A 72 -6.19 17.90 4.20
CA LEU A 72 -4.78 17.52 4.03
C LEU A 72 -4.44 17.21 2.57
N LEU A 73 -5.40 16.67 1.81
CA LEU A 73 -5.22 16.43 0.37
C LEU A 73 -5.16 17.75 -0.41
N GLU A 74 -5.96 18.74 -0.02
CA GLU A 74 -5.85 20.10 -0.55
C GLU A 74 -4.47 20.68 -0.27
N ASN A 75 -4.03 20.64 0.99
CA ASN A 75 -2.68 21.10 1.37
C ASN A 75 -1.62 20.40 0.51
N TYR A 76 -1.69 19.08 0.37
CA TYR A 76 -0.76 18.31 -0.43
C TYR A 76 -0.67 18.77 -1.90
N TRP A 77 -1.82 19.04 -2.52
CA TRP A 77 -1.87 19.47 -3.92
C TRP A 77 -1.53 20.96 -4.08
N ASP A 78 -1.77 21.79 -3.08
CA ASP A 78 -1.42 23.21 -3.03
C ASP A 78 0.08 23.46 -2.79
N LEU A 79 0.84 22.48 -2.30
CA LEU A 79 2.30 22.59 -2.16
C LEU A 79 2.99 22.78 -3.51
N ASP A 80 3.67 23.90 -3.73
CA ASP A 80 4.45 24.14 -4.95
C ASP A 80 5.57 23.10 -5.15
N SER A 81 6.25 22.75 -4.06
CA SER A 81 7.28 21.70 -4.02
C SER A 81 7.54 21.27 -2.58
N ASP A 82 7.59 19.96 -2.31
CA ASP A 82 8.13 19.42 -1.05
C ASP A 82 9.22 18.40 -1.39
N SER A 83 10.45 18.72 -0.98
CA SER A 83 11.65 17.91 -1.21
C SER A 83 11.60 16.53 -0.52
N ARG A 84 10.81 16.39 0.56
CA ARG A 84 10.57 15.12 1.26
C ARG A 84 9.61 14.22 0.48
N ILE A 85 8.78 14.82 -0.38
CA ILE A 85 7.67 14.16 -1.07
C ILE A 85 8.06 13.72 -2.48
N GLY A 86 9.13 14.25 -3.07
CA GLY A 86 10.00 13.56 -4.06
C GLY A 86 9.41 12.85 -5.29
N SER A 87 8.10 12.94 -5.55
CA SER A 87 7.40 12.17 -6.58
C SER A 87 7.32 13.01 -7.85
N GLU A 88 8.15 12.68 -8.84
CA GLU A 88 8.07 13.29 -10.17
C GLU A 88 6.66 13.12 -10.78
N VAL A 89 6.00 11.99 -10.50
CA VAL A 89 4.64 11.71 -10.98
C VAL A 89 3.64 12.73 -10.42
N ASP A 90 3.66 13.00 -9.11
CA ASP A 90 2.76 13.97 -8.49
C ASP A 90 3.07 15.41 -8.92
N ASN A 91 4.35 15.73 -9.17
CA ASN A 91 4.73 17.01 -9.74
C ASN A 91 4.13 17.23 -11.14
N GLN A 92 4.05 16.18 -11.96
CA GLN A 92 3.38 16.24 -13.26
C GLN A 92 1.86 16.36 -13.13
N ILE A 93 1.24 15.62 -12.19
CA ILE A 93 -0.18 15.71 -11.87
C ILE A 93 -0.54 17.13 -11.40
N ARG A 94 0.28 17.74 -10.54
CA ARG A 94 0.12 19.11 -10.05
C ARG A 94 0.14 20.11 -11.20
N LYS A 95 1.12 20.02 -12.11
CA LYS A 95 1.19 20.88 -13.31
C LYS A 95 -0.05 20.77 -14.20
N THR A 96 -0.70 19.61 -14.25
CA THR A 96 -1.92 19.40 -15.06
C THR A 96 -3.22 19.75 -14.32
N HIS A 97 -3.27 19.65 -12.99
CA HIS A 97 -4.48 19.84 -12.19
C HIS A 97 -4.65 21.25 -11.59
N VAL A 98 -3.56 22.00 -11.36
CA VAL A 98 -3.62 23.35 -10.75
C VAL A 98 -4.51 24.34 -11.54
N GLY A 99 -4.80 24.08 -12.82
CA GLY A 99 -5.71 24.90 -13.63
C GLY A 99 -7.20 24.50 -13.61
N LYS A 100 -7.58 23.34 -13.05
CA LYS A 100 -8.96 22.80 -13.06
C LYS A 100 -9.46 22.57 -11.64
N SER A 101 -9.75 23.66 -10.93
CA SER A 101 -10.29 23.63 -9.57
C SER A 101 -11.73 23.08 -9.51
N SER A 102 -11.87 21.76 -9.58
CA SER A 102 -13.03 21.06 -9.04
C SER A 102 -12.64 20.64 -7.62
N LYS A 103 -12.93 21.49 -6.63
CA LYS A 103 -12.68 21.23 -5.18
C LYS A 103 -13.34 19.94 -4.65
N ASN A 104 -14.15 19.29 -5.48
CA ASN A 104 -14.97 18.14 -5.13
C ASN A 104 -14.32 16.80 -5.52
N SER A 105 -13.23 16.81 -6.29
CA SER A 105 -12.52 15.59 -6.67
C SER A 105 -11.06 15.93 -6.99
N LEU A 106 -10.20 15.86 -5.98
CA LEU A 106 -8.76 15.94 -6.15
C LEU A 106 -8.23 14.53 -6.49
N PRO A 107 -7.23 14.42 -7.39
CA PRO A 107 -6.63 13.14 -7.68
C PRO A 107 -5.97 12.55 -6.43
N TYR A 108 -5.87 11.22 -6.39
CA TYR A 108 -5.16 10.56 -5.30
C TYR A 108 -3.63 10.64 -5.54
N PRO A 109 -2.81 10.91 -4.51
CA PRO A 109 -1.36 11.04 -4.67
C PRO A 109 -0.69 9.71 -5.04
N GLU A 110 0.29 9.78 -5.92
CA GLU A 110 1.06 8.62 -6.38
C GLU A 110 2.28 8.32 -5.49
N ASN A 111 2.69 9.28 -4.65
CA ASN A 111 3.79 9.12 -3.70
C ASN A 111 3.55 7.93 -2.74
N PRO A 112 4.51 6.99 -2.62
CA PRO A 112 4.40 5.81 -1.77
C PRO A 112 4.16 6.10 -0.28
N ILE A 113 4.74 7.17 0.26
CA ILE A 113 4.58 7.59 1.67
C ILE A 113 3.14 8.02 1.93
N ILE A 114 2.54 8.75 0.98
CA ILE A 114 1.15 9.21 1.12
C ILE A 114 0.18 8.10 0.80
N LYS A 115 0.52 7.25 -0.19
CA LYS A 115 -0.17 5.98 -0.48
C LYS A 115 -0.28 5.05 0.71
N GLN A 116 0.62 5.13 1.68
CA GLN A 116 0.50 4.33 2.90
C GLN A 116 -0.79 4.66 3.68
N TYR A 117 -1.28 5.89 3.58
CA TYR A 117 -2.55 6.35 4.14
C TYR A 117 -3.71 6.25 3.12
N SER A 118 -3.55 5.47 2.04
CA SER A 118 -4.50 5.44 0.93
C SER A 118 -5.80 4.73 1.22
N ALA A 119 -5.81 3.75 2.10
CA ALA A 119 -6.98 2.93 2.33
C ALA A 119 -8.16 3.79 2.83
N GLU A 120 -7.89 4.67 3.78
CA GLU A 120 -8.87 5.56 4.39
C GLU A 120 -9.40 6.58 3.36
N TYR A 121 -8.54 7.10 2.48
CA TYR A 121 -8.93 7.99 1.40
C TYR A 121 -9.83 7.30 0.37
N TRP A 122 -9.47 6.09 -0.06
CA TRP A 122 -10.27 5.32 -1.01
C TRP A 122 -11.63 4.95 -0.44
N ILE A 123 -11.68 4.52 0.83
CA ILE A 123 -12.93 4.23 1.55
C ILE A 123 -13.79 5.49 1.64
N LEU A 124 -13.19 6.63 2.02
CA LEU A 124 -13.93 7.88 2.15
C LEU A 124 -14.46 8.38 0.80
N GLY A 125 -13.62 8.36 -0.25
CA GLY A 125 -14.00 8.75 -1.60
C GLY A 125 -15.10 7.88 -2.18
N ASP A 126 -15.02 6.57 -1.96
CA ASP A 126 -16.10 5.64 -2.31
C ASP A 126 -17.37 6.02 -1.54
N LEU A 127 -17.36 6.11 -0.21
CA LEU A 127 -18.55 6.42 0.59
C LEU A 127 -19.17 7.80 0.29
N MET A 128 -18.37 8.79 -0.10
CA MET A 128 -18.84 10.13 -0.47
C MET A 128 -19.37 10.21 -1.91
N THR A 129 -19.05 9.25 -2.77
CA THR A 129 -19.53 9.23 -4.15
C THR A 129 -21.04 8.98 -4.19
N PRO A 130 -21.84 9.80 -4.89
CA PRO A 130 -23.28 9.60 -5.01
C PRO A 130 -23.62 8.20 -5.54
N GLU A 131 -24.65 7.56 -4.99
CA GLU A 131 -25.03 6.18 -5.33
C GLU A 131 -25.26 5.98 -6.85
N LYS A 132 -25.76 7.01 -7.54
CA LYS A 132 -25.98 7.01 -9.01
C LYS A 132 -24.69 6.91 -9.83
N LEU A 133 -23.56 7.32 -9.27
CA LEU A 133 -22.24 7.32 -9.92
C LEU A 133 -21.36 6.16 -9.41
N LYS A 134 -21.87 5.38 -8.47
CA LYS A 134 -21.12 4.34 -7.77
C LYS A 134 -21.15 3.05 -8.58
N LEU A 135 -19.99 2.56 -9.01
CA LEU A 135 -19.86 1.29 -9.73
C LEU A 135 -19.25 0.24 -8.80
N GLY A 136 -20.07 -0.71 -8.34
CA GLY A 136 -19.59 -1.92 -7.67
C GLY A 136 -19.07 -1.75 -6.24
N SER A 137 -19.49 -0.72 -5.51
CA SER A 137 -19.10 -0.55 -4.10
C SER A 137 -19.71 -1.62 -3.21
N PHE A 138 -18.89 -2.15 -2.30
CA PHE A 138 -19.30 -3.12 -1.27
C PHE A 138 -20.00 -2.45 -0.07
N ALA A 139 -19.84 -1.13 0.09
CA ALA A 139 -20.32 -0.38 1.25
C ALA A 139 -21.33 0.71 0.84
N LYS A 140 -22.40 0.80 1.61
CA LYS A 140 -23.44 1.82 1.44
C LYS A 140 -23.33 2.87 2.53
N ARG A 141 -23.19 4.13 2.16
CA ARG A 141 -23.23 5.23 3.12
C ARG A 141 -24.65 5.42 3.65
N VAL A 142 -24.78 5.53 4.97
CA VAL A 142 -25.99 5.99 5.66
C VAL A 142 -25.73 7.34 6.33
N PHE A 143 -26.79 8.07 6.64
CA PHE A 143 -26.70 9.46 7.12
C PHE A 143 -26.96 9.60 8.63
N THR A 144 -27.36 8.52 9.29
CA THR A 144 -27.61 8.43 10.73
C THR A 144 -26.78 7.28 11.31
N ALA A 145 -26.30 7.44 12.54
CA ALA A 145 -25.46 6.43 13.18
C ALA A 145 -26.28 5.19 13.58
N GLU A 146 -27.57 5.37 13.82
CA GLU A 146 -28.53 4.35 14.24
C GLU A 146 -28.81 3.34 13.11
N GLU A 147 -28.70 3.76 11.85
CA GLU A 147 -28.88 2.90 10.69
C GLU A 147 -27.60 2.13 10.31
N ALA A 148 -26.47 2.48 10.90
CA ALA A 148 -25.17 1.99 10.49
C ALA A 148 -24.81 0.66 11.17
N ASP A 149 -24.17 -0.22 10.40
CA ASP A 149 -23.54 -1.41 10.93
C ASP A 149 -22.15 -1.07 11.51
N VAL A 150 -21.49 -0.05 10.95
CA VAL A 150 -20.20 0.46 11.40
C VAL A 150 -20.11 1.99 11.26
N ILE A 151 -19.32 2.61 12.13
CA ILE A 151 -18.97 4.04 12.04
C ILE A 151 -17.55 4.16 11.50
N PHE A 152 -17.39 4.90 10.40
CA PHE A 152 -16.11 5.22 9.81
C PHE A 152 -15.70 6.65 10.19
N VAL A 153 -14.53 6.79 10.80
CA VAL A 153 -13.93 8.08 11.18
C VAL A 153 -12.74 8.33 10.26
N PRO A 154 -12.90 9.14 9.20
CA PRO A 154 -11.81 9.43 8.27
C PRO A 154 -10.85 10.45 8.89
N PHE A 155 -9.89 9.96 9.68
CA PHE A 155 -8.82 10.77 10.24
C PHE A 155 -7.55 10.51 9.44
N PHE A 156 -6.94 11.58 8.95
CA PHE A 156 -5.60 11.53 8.37
C PHE A 156 -4.65 12.30 9.30
N GLU A 157 -3.49 11.73 9.56
CA GLU A 157 -2.48 12.36 10.41
C GLU A 157 -1.35 12.88 9.52
N GLU A 158 -1.13 14.19 9.51
CA GLU A 158 0.16 14.73 9.09
C GLU A 158 1.11 14.61 10.29
N ARG A 159 2.17 13.82 10.15
CA ARG A 159 3.24 13.81 11.15
C ARG A 159 3.94 15.17 11.06
N GLY A 160 3.56 16.08 11.95
CA GLY A 160 4.18 17.40 12.08
C GLY A 160 5.63 17.25 12.54
N GLU A 161 6.55 17.81 11.75
CA GLU A 161 7.88 18.22 12.19
C GLU A 161 8.06 19.70 11.89
#